data_AF-A0A259CC03-F1
#
_entry.id   AF-A0A259CC03-F1
#
_cell.length_a   1.000
_cell.length_b   1.000
_cell.length_c   1.000
_cell.angle_alpha   90.00
_cell.angle_beta   90.00
_cell.angle_gamma   90.00
#
_symmetry.space_group_name_H-M   'P 1'
#
loop_
_entity.id
_entity.type
_entity.pdbx_description
1 polymer ?
#
loop_
_entity_poly.entity_id
_entity_poly.type
_entity_poly.pdbx_seq_one_letter_code
_entity_poly.pdbx_strand_id
1 'polypeptide(L)'
;MKKILLISSIALVLLGGCASNQHVSTQSNVANIQSKPSISPSKSASAPKPRDDIQNEIAQCIQAVNEGKTAQSIDGTIFALDSANPSSKFLYSSPNKLTTDETVLLSKFKRETQKCRQIAMKIQNPSLRKVYQNYFTKIDRVYDDLIYKKITIGVANQERSLLMNQFKMQFLDALNK
;
A
#
# COMPACT_ATOMS: atom_id res chain seq x y z
N MET A 1 24.43 48.27 31.41
CA MET A 1 23.93 47.20 30.52
C MET A 1 22.94 46.35 31.30
N LYS A 2 21.68 46.32 30.84
CA LYS A 2 20.54 45.66 31.52
C LYS A 2 20.69 44.14 31.49
N LYS A 3 20.60 43.47 32.64
CA LYS A 3 20.31 42.04 32.74
C LYS A 3 19.16 41.86 33.72
N ILE A 4 17.96 41.71 33.17
CA ILE A 4 16.76 41.25 33.87
C ILE A 4 16.54 39.85 33.36
N LEU A 5 16.47 38.86 34.25
CA LEU A 5 15.76 37.60 34.02
C LEU A 5 15.44 37.00 35.40
N LEU A 6 14.39 37.55 36.00
CA LEU A 6 13.48 36.82 36.88
C LEU A 6 12.36 36.30 35.98
N ILE A 7 12.00 35.03 36.11
CA ILE A 7 10.63 34.50 36.20
C ILE A 7 10.75 32.97 36.30
N SER A 8 10.49 32.48 37.51
CA SER A 8 10.02 31.13 37.79
C SER A 8 8.66 30.88 37.16
N SER A 9 8.35 29.63 36.76
CA SER A 9 7.11 28.96 37.19
C SER A 9 7.03 27.50 36.75
N ILE A 10 6.50 26.73 37.68
CA ILE A 10 6.22 25.30 37.73
C ILE A 10 4.95 24.96 36.94
N ALA A 11 4.88 23.77 36.32
CA ALA A 11 3.63 23.01 36.23
C ALA A 11 3.91 21.51 35.98
N LEU A 12 3.57 20.68 36.98
CA LEU A 12 3.15 19.29 36.82
C LEU A 12 1.89 19.23 35.94
N VAL A 13 1.65 18.11 35.24
CA VAL A 13 0.51 17.21 35.47
C VAL A 13 0.56 16.01 34.49
N LEU A 14 0.26 14.87 35.09
CA LEU A 14 0.18 13.50 34.62
C LEU A 14 -1.07 13.18 33.76
N LEU A 15 -0.99 12.02 33.08
CA LEU A 15 -2.07 11.08 32.66
C LEU A 15 -2.63 11.13 31.23
N GLY A 16 -2.64 9.94 30.63
CA GLY A 16 -3.28 9.50 29.39
C GLY A 16 -2.37 8.49 28.70
N GLY A 17 -2.50 7.16 28.82
CA GLY A 17 -3.69 6.33 28.96
C GLY A 17 -3.97 5.66 27.62
N CYS A 18 -3.38 4.49 27.35
CA CYS A 18 -3.84 3.56 26.32
C CYS A 18 -3.84 2.15 26.89
N ALA A 19 -5.05 1.60 27.03
CA ALA A 19 -5.33 0.24 27.44
C ALA A 19 -4.84 -0.75 26.36
N SER A 20 -4.04 -1.74 26.76
CA SER A 20 -3.77 -2.94 25.97
C SER A 20 -4.80 -3.99 26.35
N ASN A 21 -5.75 -4.26 25.46
CA ASN A 21 -6.67 -5.39 25.64
C ASN A 21 -5.95 -6.71 25.40
N GLN A 22 -6.17 -7.61 26.35
CA GLN A 22 -5.55 -8.91 26.50
C GLN A 22 -5.92 -9.87 25.36
N HIS A 23 -4.90 -10.56 24.91
CA HIS A 23 -4.91 -11.80 24.17
C HIS A 23 -5.55 -12.91 25.03
N VAL A 24 -6.74 -13.38 24.67
CA VAL A 24 -7.30 -14.62 25.19
C VAL A 24 -6.89 -15.76 24.27
N SER A 25 -5.88 -16.51 24.73
CA SER A 25 -5.58 -17.87 24.28
C SER A 25 -5.97 -18.82 25.39
N THR A 26 -6.85 -19.76 25.08
CA THR A 26 -7.09 -21.08 25.72
C THR A 26 -8.36 -21.63 25.05
N GLN A 27 -8.56 -22.90 24.75
CA GLN A 27 -7.83 -24.14 24.84
C GLN A 27 -8.77 -25.18 24.23
N SER A 28 -8.21 -26.22 23.61
CA SER A 28 -8.90 -27.38 23.03
C SER A 28 -9.94 -28.00 23.96
N ASN A 29 -11.05 -28.48 23.40
CA ASN A 29 -11.77 -29.65 23.90
C ASN A 29 -12.44 -30.44 22.78
N VAL A 30 -12.49 -31.74 23.04
CA VAL A 30 -12.68 -32.87 22.14
C VAL A 30 -14.16 -33.15 21.86
N ALA A 31 -14.41 -33.67 20.65
CA ALA A 31 -15.55 -34.41 20.09
C ALA A 31 -16.89 -34.49 20.85
N ASN A 32 -17.99 -34.18 20.15
CA ASN A 32 -19.17 -35.06 20.14
C ASN A 32 -19.96 -34.93 18.82
N ILE A 33 -20.49 -36.06 18.39
CA ILE A 33 -21.27 -36.32 17.18
C ILE A 33 -22.71 -35.81 17.39
N GLN A 34 -23.38 -35.41 16.30
CA GLN A 34 -24.80 -35.66 15.98
C GLN A 34 -25.62 -34.43 15.57
N SER A 35 -26.37 -34.64 14.47
CA SER A 35 -27.54 -33.89 13.98
C SER A 35 -27.29 -32.81 12.92
N LYS A 36 -27.42 -33.26 11.67
CA LYS A 36 -27.75 -32.47 10.47
C LYS A 36 -28.91 -31.48 10.72
N PRO A 37 -28.74 -30.19 10.45
CA PRO A 37 -29.83 -29.30 10.10
C PRO A 37 -29.90 -29.17 8.57
N SER A 38 -31.09 -29.43 8.00
CA SER A 38 -31.42 -29.10 6.61
C SER A 38 -31.14 -27.61 6.35
N ILE A 39 -30.16 -27.33 5.49
CA ILE A 39 -29.93 -25.99 4.96
C ILE A 39 -30.87 -25.83 3.77
N SER A 40 -32.02 -25.20 4.00
CA SER A 40 -32.81 -24.59 2.93
C SER A 40 -31.90 -23.62 2.16
N PRO A 41 -31.96 -23.58 0.81
CA PRO A 41 -31.09 -22.70 0.04
C PRO A 41 -31.44 -21.25 0.38
N SER A 42 -30.57 -20.61 1.15
CA SER A 42 -30.68 -19.19 1.45
C SER A 42 -30.52 -18.40 0.16
N LYS A 43 -31.43 -17.44 0.02
CA LYS A 43 -31.58 -16.48 -1.07
C LYS A 43 -30.25 -16.08 -1.69
N SER A 44 -30.24 -16.15 -3.01
CA SER A 44 -29.22 -15.62 -3.92
C SER A 44 -28.46 -14.44 -3.32
N ALA A 45 -27.17 -14.62 -3.07
CA ALA A 45 -26.25 -13.50 -3.08
C ALA A 45 -26.45 -12.83 -4.46
N SER A 46 -26.97 -11.60 -4.46
CA SER A 46 -27.00 -10.79 -5.67
C SER A 46 -25.59 -10.79 -6.25
N ALA A 47 -25.47 -11.16 -7.53
CA ALA A 47 -24.19 -11.16 -8.23
C ALA A 47 -23.51 -9.80 -7.99
N PRO A 48 -22.19 -9.77 -7.69
CA PRO A 48 -21.48 -8.53 -7.50
C PRO A 48 -21.77 -7.60 -8.67
N LYS A 49 -21.93 -6.30 -8.40
CA LYS A 49 -22.12 -5.35 -9.50
C LYS A 49 -20.83 -5.35 -10.34
N PRO A 50 -20.89 -5.17 -11.67
CA PRO A 50 -19.69 -5.15 -12.52
C PRO A 50 -18.60 -4.15 -12.09
N ARG A 51 -18.98 -3.10 -11.35
CA ARG A 51 -18.08 -2.13 -10.72
C ARG A 51 -17.19 -2.75 -9.64
N ASP A 52 -17.74 -3.65 -8.84
CA ASP A 52 -17.05 -4.32 -7.74
C ASP A 52 -16.09 -5.37 -8.30
N ASP A 53 -16.50 -6.06 -9.38
CA ASP A 53 -15.69 -7.10 -10.03
C ASP A 53 -14.38 -6.57 -10.62
N ILE A 54 -14.41 -5.47 -11.38
CA ILE A 54 -13.19 -4.94 -12.00
C ILE A 54 -12.25 -4.35 -10.95
N GLN A 55 -12.76 -3.69 -9.91
CA GLN A 55 -11.92 -3.17 -8.83
C GLN A 55 -11.28 -4.31 -8.02
N ASN A 56 -12.03 -5.39 -7.78
CA ASN A 56 -11.52 -6.60 -7.16
C ASN A 56 -10.46 -7.29 -8.05
N GLU A 57 -10.67 -7.38 -9.37
CA GLU A 57 -9.70 -7.93 -10.32
C GLU A 57 -8.39 -7.13 -10.30
N ILE A 58 -8.46 -5.79 -10.24
CA ILE A 58 -7.27 -4.93 -10.09
C ILE A 58 -6.59 -5.18 -8.74
N ALA A 59 -7.35 -5.21 -7.65
CA ALA A 59 -6.81 -5.42 -6.31
C ALA A 59 -6.08 -6.78 -6.21
N GLN A 60 -6.69 -7.85 -6.74
CA GLN A 60 -6.09 -9.18 -6.82
C GLN A 60 -4.83 -9.19 -7.68
N CYS A 61 -4.82 -8.49 -8.82
CA CYS A 61 -3.62 -8.38 -9.65
C CYS A 61 -2.49 -7.69 -8.90
N ILE A 62 -2.76 -6.56 -8.24
CA ILE A 62 -1.75 -5.82 -7.46
C ILE A 62 -1.25 -6.66 -6.28
N GLN A 63 -2.14 -7.38 -5.59
CA GLN A 63 -1.77 -8.29 -4.52
C GLN A 63 -0.84 -9.39 -5.03
N ALA A 64 -1.19 -10.06 -6.15
CA ALA A 64 -0.35 -11.09 -6.74
C ALA A 64 1.04 -10.58 -7.16
N VAL A 65 1.13 -9.32 -7.64
CA VAL A 65 2.42 -8.68 -7.90
C VAL A 65 3.21 -8.45 -6.61
N ASN A 66 2.58 -7.91 -5.57
CA ASN A 66 3.23 -7.59 -4.30
C ASN A 66 3.66 -8.84 -3.50
N GLU A 67 2.95 -9.95 -3.64
CA GLU A 67 3.30 -11.24 -3.03
C GLU A 67 4.35 -12.02 -3.85
N GLY A 68 4.60 -11.59 -5.09
CA GLY A 68 5.54 -12.25 -6.00
C GLY A 68 7.00 -12.14 -5.55
N LYS A 69 7.82 -13.11 -5.99
CA LYS A 69 9.26 -13.17 -5.66
C LYS A 69 10.03 -11.90 -6.03
N THR A 70 9.64 -11.25 -7.13
CA THR A 70 10.28 -10.00 -7.57
C THR A 70 10.00 -8.87 -6.58
N ALA A 71 8.76 -8.73 -6.11
CA ALA A 71 8.40 -7.74 -5.09
C ALA A 71 9.14 -8.00 -3.77
N GLN A 72 9.20 -9.25 -3.34
CA GLN A 72 9.98 -9.65 -2.16
C GLN A 72 11.47 -9.31 -2.27
N SER A 73 12.04 -9.40 -3.48
CA SER A 73 13.46 -9.11 -3.71
C SER A 73 13.78 -7.61 -3.69
N ILE A 74 12.80 -6.77 -4.04
CA ILE A 74 12.99 -5.31 -4.08
C ILE A 74 12.54 -4.61 -2.79
N ASP A 75 11.70 -5.27 -1.97
CA ASP A 75 11.27 -4.72 -0.70
C ASP A 75 12.44 -4.69 0.29
N GLY A 76 12.65 -3.54 0.92
CA GLY A 76 13.77 -3.33 1.85
C GLY A 76 15.13 -3.11 1.18
N THR A 77 15.22 -3.21 -0.15
CA THR A 77 16.46 -2.98 -0.93
C THR A 77 16.32 -1.77 -1.87
N ILE A 78 15.25 -1.72 -2.65
CA ILE A 78 14.94 -0.64 -3.60
C ILE A 78 13.74 0.18 -3.11
N PHE A 79 12.67 -0.50 -2.68
CA PHE A 79 11.46 0.17 -2.21
C PHE A 79 11.07 -0.25 -0.80
N ALA A 80 10.47 0.69 -0.08
CA ALA A 80 9.69 0.40 1.12
C ALA A 80 8.25 0.07 0.67
N LEU A 81 8.01 -1.18 0.28
CA LEU A 81 6.67 -1.64 -0.11
C LEU A 81 5.81 -1.86 1.13
N ASP A 82 6.40 -2.42 2.19
CA ASP A 82 5.81 -2.47 3.53
C ASP A 82 6.38 -1.33 4.39
N SER A 83 5.51 -0.51 4.97
CA SER A 83 5.90 0.54 5.92
C SER A 83 6.54 0.01 7.20
N ALA A 84 6.29 -1.25 7.56
CA ALA A 84 6.91 -1.91 8.70
C ALA A 84 8.33 -2.44 8.39
N ASN A 85 8.76 -2.41 7.13
CA ASN A 85 10.09 -2.87 6.75
C ASN A 85 11.17 -2.02 7.47
N PRO A 86 12.14 -2.64 8.17
CA PRO A 86 13.14 -1.92 8.97
C PRO A 86 14.03 -1.00 8.13
N SER A 87 14.20 -1.30 6.83
CA SER A 87 14.97 -0.47 5.91
C SER A 87 14.21 0.78 5.46
N SER A 88 12.91 0.91 5.75
CA SER A 88 12.07 2.00 5.22
C SER A 88 12.69 3.39 5.43
N LYS A 89 13.09 3.71 6.67
CA LYS A 89 13.67 5.02 6.99
C LYS A 89 14.93 5.30 6.15
N PHE A 90 15.80 4.31 6.02
CA PHE A 90 17.00 4.42 5.19
C PHE A 90 16.62 4.64 3.72
N LEU A 91 15.72 3.81 3.17
CA LEU A 91 15.31 3.87 1.77
C LEU A 91 14.73 5.23 1.38
N TYR A 92 13.90 5.86 2.22
CA TYR A 92 13.36 7.21 1.96
C TYR A 92 14.42 8.32 1.95
N SER A 93 15.56 8.11 2.59
CA SER A 93 16.68 9.06 2.65
C SER A 93 17.86 8.67 1.75
N SER A 94 17.77 7.54 1.04
CA SER A 94 18.91 6.94 0.37
C SER A 94 19.42 7.81 -0.79
N PRO A 95 20.71 8.20 -0.79
CA PRO A 95 21.32 8.89 -1.92
C PRO A 95 21.71 7.93 -3.06
N ASN A 96 21.56 6.62 -2.84
CA ASN A 96 22.06 5.60 -3.76
C ASN A 96 21.26 5.61 -5.08
N LYS A 97 21.97 5.31 -6.16
CA LYS A 97 21.40 4.93 -7.46
C LYS A 97 21.34 3.40 -7.53
N LEU A 98 20.54 2.87 -8.45
CA LEU A 98 20.51 1.42 -8.67
C LEU A 98 21.87 0.89 -9.16
N THR A 99 22.24 -0.26 -8.62
CA THR A 99 23.19 -1.19 -9.20
C THR A 99 22.61 -1.82 -10.48
N THR A 100 23.45 -2.53 -11.23
CA THR A 100 23.01 -3.23 -12.44
C THR A 100 21.95 -4.31 -12.11
N ASP A 101 22.15 -5.08 -11.06
CA ASP A 101 21.24 -6.15 -10.66
C ASP A 101 19.90 -5.59 -10.16
N GLU A 102 19.93 -4.51 -9.37
CA GLU A 102 18.72 -3.81 -8.94
C GLU A 102 17.95 -3.20 -10.12
N THR A 103 18.66 -2.76 -11.17
CA THR A 103 18.03 -2.25 -12.40
C THR A 103 17.27 -3.36 -13.12
N VAL A 104 17.84 -4.57 -13.19
CA VAL A 104 17.17 -5.75 -13.77
C VAL A 104 15.94 -6.14 -12.94
N LEU A 105 16.06 -6.16 -11.61
CA LEU A 105 14.95 -6.46 -10.70
C LEU A 105 13.82 -5.44 -10.83
N LEU A 106 14.12 -4.14 -10.78
CA LEU A 106 13.10 -3.09 -10.91
C LEU A 106 12.43 -3.14 -12.29
N SER A 107 13.18 -3.41 -13.35
CA SER A 107 12.62 -3.57 -14.70
C SER A 107 11.64 -4.75 -14.76
N LYS A 108 11.92 -5.85 -14.05
CA LYS A 108 11.02 -6.99 -13.94
C LYS A 108 9.76 -6.64 -13.13
N PHE A 109 9.92 -5.98 -11.98
CA PHE A 109 8.79 -5.54 -11.15
C PHE A 109 7.87 -4.56 -11.89
N LYS A 110 8.44 -3.63 -12.65
CA LYS A 110 7.70 -2.72 -13.53
C LYS A 110 6.83 -3.50 -14.51
N ARG A 111 7.41 -4.47 -15.24
CA ARG A 111 6.65 -5.31 -16.19
C ARG A 111 5.53 -6.11 -15.52
N GLU A 112 5.76 -6.63 -14.32
CA GLU A 112 4.73 -7.34 -13.54
C GLU A 112 3.58 -6.40 -13.16
N THR A 113 3.89 -5.20 -12.66
CA THR A 113 2.90 -4.16 -12.33
C THR A 113 2.10 -3.70 -13.55
N GLN A 114 2.75 -3.58 -14.71
CA GLN A 114 2.10 -3.16 -15.96
C GLN A 114 0.98 -4.10 -16.43
N LYS A 115 1.01 -5.39 -16.05
CA LYS A 115 -0.07 -6.33 -16.36
C LYS A 115 -1.40 -5.88 -15.75
N CYS A 116 -1.38 -5.28 -14.56
CA CYS A 116 -2.58 -4.81 -13.88
C CYS A 116 -3.22 -3.58 -14.54
N ARG A 117 -2.44 -2.83 -15.33
CA ARG A 117 -2.92 -1.63 -16.03
C ARG A 117 -4.02 -1.95 -17.05
N GLN A 118 -3.93 -3.09 -17.73
CA GLN A 118 -4.91 -3.47 -18.75
C GLN A 118 -6.30 -3.72 -18.15
N ILE A 119 -6.35 -4.22 -16.92
CA ILE A 119 -7.59 -4.43 -16.18
C ILE A 119 -8.27 -3.09 -15.90
N ALA A 120 -7.50 -2.07 -15.49
CA ALA A 120 -8.02 -0.73 -15.23
C ALA A 120 -8.65 -0.06 -16.46
N MET A 121 -8.31 -0.48 -17.68
CA MET A 121 -8.95 0.05 -18.90
C MET A 121 -10.40 -0.40 -19.05
N LYS A 122 -10.79 -1.50 -18.39
CA LYS A 122 -12.15 -2.04 -18.40
C LYS A 122 -13.11 -1.29 -17.47
N ILE A 123 -12.61 -0.36 -16.64
CA ILE A 123 -13.44 0.41 -15.71
C ILE A 123 -14.44 1.28 -16.47
N GLN A 124 -15.73 1.06 -16.24
CA GLN A 124 -16.80 1.79 -16.93
C GLN A 124 -16.84 3.27 -16.52
N ASN A 125 -16.75 3.57 -15.22
CA ASN A 125 -16.74 4.95 -14.72
C ASN A 125 -15.50 5.69 -15.28
N PRO A 126 -15.68 6.73 -16.12
CA PRO A 126 -14.57 7.41 -16.79
C PRO A 126 -13.67 8.19 -15.82
N SER A 127 -14.26 8.78 -14.77
CA SER A 127 -13.51 9.48 -13.71
C SER A 127 -12.59 8.50 -12.99
N LEU A 128 -13.11 7.36 -12.55
CA LEU A 128 -12.33 6.34 -11.85
C LEU A 128 -11.24 5.73 -12.75
N ARG A 129 -11.57 5.43 -14.00
CA ARG A 129 -10.60 4.95 -14.99
C ARG A 129 -9.44 5.94 -15.19
N LYS A 130 -9.73 7.24 -15.26
CA LYS A 130 -8.73 8.29 -15.37
C LYS A 130 -7.80 8.35 -14.16
N VAL A 131 -8.31 8.12 -12.95
CA VAL A 131 -7.48 8.05 -11.72
C VAL A 131 -6.44 6.93 -11.83
N TYR A 132 -6.86 5.71 -12.20
CA TYR A 132 -5.93 4.60 -12.41
C TYR A 132 -4.93 4.88 -13.54
N GLN A 133 -5.39 5.39 -14.68
CA GLN A 133 -4.52 5.73 -15.81
C GLN A 133 -3.42 6.73 -15.42
N ASN A 134 -3.80 7.79 -14.69
CA ASN A 134 -2.87 8.79 -14.20
C ASN A 134 -1.85 8.20 -13.22
N TYR A 135 -2.30 7.38 -12.27
CA TYR A 135 -1.41 6.71 -11.33
C TYR A 135 -0.41 5.82 -12.05
N PHE A 136 -0.86 4.91 -12.93
CA PHE A 136 0.03 4.01 -13.67
C PHE A 136 1.03 4.78 -14.53
N THR A 137 0.61 5.86 -15.19
CA THR A 137 1.50 6.68 -16.03
C THR A 137 2.59 7.36 -15.19
N LYS A 138 2.22 7.90 -14.02
CA LYS A 138 3.18 8.59 -13.15
C LYS A 138 4.14 7.60 -12.48
N ILE A 139 3.64 6.46 -12.00
CA ILE A 139 4.51 5.47 -11.35
C ILE A 139 5.46 4.80 -12.35
N ASP A 140 5.02 4.57 -13.60
CA ASP A 140 5.90 4.10 -14.68
C ASP A 140 7.09 5.06 -14.87
N ARG A 141 6.84 6.37 -14.81
CA ARG A 141 7.89 7.38 -14.91
C ARG A 141 8.85 7.36 -13.73
N VAL A 142 8.36 7.19 -12.50
CA VAL A 142 9.22 7.02 -11.31
C VAL A 142 10.17 5.83 -11.51
N TYR A 143 9.63 4.71 -11.99
CA TYR A 143 10.44 3.52 -12.27
C TYR A 143 11.46 3.77 -13.37
N ASP A 144 11.07 4.42 -14.46
CA ASP A 144 12.00 4.76 -15.55
C ASP A 144 13.11 5.71 -15.10
N ASP A 145 12.76 6.79 -14.39
CA ASP A 145 13.74 7.75 -13.93
C ASP A 145 14.70 7.12 -12.90
N LEU A 146 14.25 6.13 -12.12
CA LEU A 146 15.13 5.35 -11.23
C LEU A 146 16.00 4.35 -12.00
N ILE A 147 15.45 3.60 -12.97
CA ILE A 147 16.16 2.67 -13.87
C ILE A 147 17.28 3.40 -14.64
N TYR A 148 16.96 4.56 -15.21
CA TYR A 148 17.92 5.40 -15.93
C TYR A 148 18.78 6.26 -15.01
N LYS A 149 18.73 6.02 -13.69
CA LYS A 149 19.55 6.67 -12.66
C LYS A 149 19.41 8.20 -12.61
N LYS A 150 18.31 8.76 -13.13
CA LYS A 150 18.01 10.20 -13.06
C LYS A 150 17.66 10.63 -11.64
N ILE A 151 16.95 9.79 -10.90
CA ILE A 151 16.62 9.99 -9.47
C ILE A 151 17.34 8.99 -8.57
N THR A 152 17.39 9.23 -7.26
CA THR A 152 17.94 8.29 -6.27
C THR A 152 16.85 7.35 -5.76
N ILE A 153 17.24 6.28 -5.07
CA ILE A 153 16.32 5.39 -4.36
C ILE A 153 15.44 6.19 -3.39
N GLY A 154 16.01 7.14 -2.66
CA GLY A 154 15.27 8.04 -1.77
C GLY A 154 14.19 8.85 -2.46
N VAL A 155 14.56 9.55 -3.54
CA VAL A 155 13.60 10.35 -4.32
C VAL A 155 12.47 9.47 -4.87
N ALA A 156 12.80 8.29 -5.41
CA ALA A 156 11.80 7.38 -5.94
C ALA A 156 10.80 6.88 -4.87
N ASN A 157 11.27 6.56 -3.66
CA ASN A 157 10.38 6.17 -2.55
C ASN A 157 9.47 7.32 -2.12
N GLN A 158 10.00 8.55 -2.03
CA GLN A 158 9.22 9.75 -1.70
C GLN A 158 8.14 10.02 -2.76
N GLU A 159 8.50 10.01 -4.03
CA GLU A 159 7.56 10.20 -5.14
C GLU A 159 6.50 9.11 -5.17
N ARG A 160 6.88 7.84 -5.00
CA ARG A 160 5.93 6.72 -4.94
C ARG A 160 4.92 6.90 -3.80
N SER A 161 5.38 7.30 -2.61
CA SER A 161 4.50 7.57 -1.47
C SER A 161 3.52 8.72 -1.75
N LEU A 162 4.02 9.81 -2.34
CA LEU A 162 3.18 10.93 -2.77
C LEU A 162 2.12 10.49 -3.79
N LEU A 163 2.51 9.71 -4.79
CA LEU A 163 1.60 9.19 -5.81
C LEU A 163 0.53 8.28 -5.22
N MET A 164 0.88 7.43 -4.25
CA MET A 164 -0.09 6.57 -3.56
C MET A 164 -1.12 7.40 -2.78
N ASN A 165 -0.67 8.45 -2.08
CA ASN A 165 -1.57 9.35 -1.36
C ASN A 165 -2.47 10.15 -2.31
N GLN A 166 -1.92 10.66 -3.42
CA GLN A 166 -2.70 11.33 -4.47
C GLN A 166 -3.74 10.38 -5.08
N PHE A 167 -3.36 9.14 -5.37
CA PHE A 167 -4.28 8.13 -5.89
C PHE A 167 -5.44 7.90 -4.93
N LYS A 168 -5.17 7.68 -3.63
CA LYS A 168 -6.22 7.48 -2.62
C LYS A 168 -7.23 8.64 -2.58
N MET A 169 -6.74 9.88 -2.55
CA MET A 169 -7.60 11.06 -2.55
C MET A 169 -8.46 11.15 -3.82
N GLN A 170 -7.84 10.99 -4.99
CA GLN A 170 -8.53 11.06 -6.28
C GLN A 170 -9.51 9.90 -6.48
N PHE A 171 -9.18 8.72 -5.98
CA PHE A 171 -10.04 7.54 -6.02
C PHE A 171 -11.33 7.81 -5.23
N LEU A 172 -11.22 8.30 -3.99
CA LEU A 172 -12.38 8.65 -3.16
C LEU A 172 -13.25 9.72 -3.81
N ASP A 173 -12.65 10.79 -4.36
CA ASP A 173 -13.38 11.83 -5.10
C ASP A 173 -14.12 11.25 -6.32
N ALA A 174 -13.47 10.34 -7.06
CA ALA A 174 -14.08 9.69 -8.22
C ALA A 174 -15.18 8.68 -7.87
N LEU A 175 -15.22 8.15 -6.64
CA LEU A 175 -16.32 7.26 -6.20
C LEU A 175 -17.63 8.02 -5.99
N ASN A 176 -17.57 9.33 -5.73
CA ASN A 176 -18.70 10.21 -5.44
C ASN A 176 -19.24 10.93 -6.69
N LYS A 177 -18.71 10.61 -7.88
CA LYS A 177 -19.08 11.17 -9.18
C LYS A 177 -19.68 10.10 -10.08
#